data_AF-A0A1N6MRQ5-F1
#
_entry.id   AF-A0A1N6MRQ5-F1
#
_cell.length_a   1.000
_cell.length_b   1.000
_cell.length_c   1.000
_cell.angle_alpha   90.00
_cell.angle_beta   90.00
_cell.angle_gamma   90.00
#
_symmetry.space_group_name_H-M   'P 1'
#
loop_
_entity.id
_entity.type
_entity.pdbx_description
1 polymer ?
#
loop_
_entity_poly.entity_id
_entity_poly.type
_entity_poly.pdbx_seq_one_letter_code
_entity_poly.pdbx_strand_id
1 'polypeptide(L)'
;MPINPPDLFREYPPVKSRLRVVIPNNDIGIYLNYLINCGYLKQNNLTAPTTLIIEANNMEELCYRPTVTFANVRNILSDLGFTPISSMNNKIMFILNGYPRVRTLEDYKRQVLGRWAEY
;
A
#
# COMPACT_ATOMS: atom_id res chain seq x y z
N MET A 1 33.95 -20.75 -2.09
CA MET A 1 33.32 -19.57 -1.46
C MET A 1 31.85 -19.56 -1.86
N PRO A 2 30.88 -19.52 -0.94
CA PRO A 2 29.49 -19.36 -1.35
C PRO A 2 29.30 -17.92 -1.84
N ILE A 3 28.93 -17.78 -3.10
CA ILE A 3 28.55 -16.51 -3.74
C ILE A 3 27.12 -16.23 -3.24
N ASN A 4 26.96 -15.22 -2.37
CA ASN A 4 25.64 -14.75 -1.99
C ASN A 4 24.82 -14.42 -3.26
N PRO A 5 23.54 -14.80 -3.36
CA PRO A 5 22.72 -14.41 -4.50
C PRO A 5 22.59 -12.88 -4.55
N PRO A 6 22.54 -12.29 -5.75
CA PRO A 6 22.43 -10.85 -5.90
C PRO A 6 21.12 -10.34 -5.30
N ASP A 7 21.24 -9.30 -4.49
CA ASP A 7 20.16 -8.61 -3.80
C ASP A 7 19.24 -7.92 -4.83
N LEU A 8 18.09 -8.53 -5.10
CA LEU A 8 17.10 -8.09 -6.11
C LEU A 8 16.47 -6.70 -5.83
N PHE A 9 16.77 -6.09 -4.68
CA PHE A 9 16.26 -4.78 -4.30
C PHE A 9 17.18 -3.61 -4.67
N ARG A 10 18.32 -3.87 -5.34
CA ARG A 10 19.36 -2.86 -5.57
C ARG A 10 19.24 -2.07 -6.88
N GLU A 11 18.36 -2.44 -7.81
CA GLU A 11 18.36 -1.89 -9.18
C GLU A 11 16.98 -1.41 -9.69
N TYR A 12 16.32 -0.50 -8.96
CA TYR A 12 15.27 0.32 -9.56
C TYR A 12 15.62 1.81 -9.45
N PRO A 13 15.44 2.61 -10.53
CA PRO A 13 15.97 3.95 -10.62
C PRO A 13 15.26 4.90 -9.64
N PRO A 14 15.94 5.97 -9.18
CA PRO A 14 15.37 6.92 -8.25
C PRO A 14 14.43 7.84 -9.03
N VAL A 15 13.19 7.41 -9.27
CA VAL A 15 12.12 8.35 -9.59
C VAL A 15 11.97 9.23 -8.36
N LYS A 16 12.52 10.44 -8.46
CA LYS A 16 12.50 11.50 -7.46
C LYS A 16 11.06 11.88 -7.11
N SER A 17 10.37 11.06 -6.33
CA SER A 17 9.26 11.55 -5.53
C SER A 17 9.89 12.33 -4.38
N ARG A 18 9.91 13.67 -4.52
CA ARG A 18 10.43 14.62 -3.52
C ARG A 18 9.52 14.71 -2.28
N LEU A 19 8.97 13.61 -1.83
CA LEU A 19 8.25 13.51 -0.57
C LEU A 19 8.92 12.44 0.27
N ARG A 20 10.02 12.85 0.92
CA ARG A 20 10.50 12.16 2.12
C ARG A 20 9.44 12.39 3.18
N VAL A 21 8.50 11.45 3.26
CA VAL A 21 7.64 11.28 4.42
C VAL A 21 8.53 10.70 5.51
N VAL A 22 9.21 11.59 6.25
CA VAL A 22 9.94 11.22 7.46
C VAL A 22 8.89 11.08 8.54
N ILE A 23 8.46 9.84 8.83
CA ILE A 23 7.68 9.55 10.02
C ILE A 23 8.53 8.60 10.86
N PRO A 24 9.00 9.02 12.04
CA PRO A 24 9.72 8.13 12.93
C PRO A 24 8.72 7.09 13.45
N ASN A 25 9.05 5.80 13.37
CA ASN A 25 8.22 4.65 13.81
C ASN A 25 6.92 4.37 13.02
N ASN A 26 6.89 4.49 11.69
CA ASN A 26 5.66 4.23 10.93
C ASN A 26 5.76 3.03 9.98
N ASP A 27 5.75 1.84 10.56
CA ASP A 27 5.57 0.55 9.89
C ASP A 27 4.46 0.58 8.81
N ILE A 28 3.39 1.32 9.07
CA ILE A 28 2.26 1.53 8.15
C ILE A 28 2.67 2.39 6.94
N GLY A 29 3.46 3.44 7.15
CA GLY A 29 3.99 4.28 6.07
C GLY A 29 4.95 3.50 5.16
N ILE A 30 5.77 2.62 5.74
CA ILE A 30 6.64 1.70 4.99
C ILE A 30 5.77 0.73 4.18
N TYR A 31 4.76 0.13 4.80
CA TYR A 31 3.84 -0.78 4.13
C TYR A 31 3.07 -0.11 2.98
N LEU A 32 2.63 1.13 3.15
CA LEU A 32 1.97 1.87 2.08
C LEU A 32 2.91 2.16 0.91
N ASN A 33 4.16 2.53 1.20
CA ASN A 33 5.16 2.72 0.15
C ASN A 33 5.45 1.39 -0.57
N TYR A 34 5.48 0.27 0.15
CA TYR A 34 5.57 -1.06 -0.45
C TYR A 34 4.39 -1.33 -1.40
N LEU A 35 3.15 -1.12 -0.96
CA LEU A 35 1.97 -1.32 -1.79
C LEU A 35 1.96 -0.44 -3.05
N ILE A 36 2.47 0.80 -2.95
CA ILE A 36 2.60 1.71 -4.10
C ILE A 36 3.73 1.25 -5.03
N ASN A 37 4.91 0.97 -4.50
CA ASN A 37 6.10 0.63 -5.30
C ASN A 37 5.93 -0.70 -6.04
N CYS A 38 5.28 -1.68 -5.41
CA CYS A 38 4.93 -2.96 -6.05
C CYS A 38 3.69 -2.86 -6.95
N GLY A 39 3.05 -1.69 -7.03
CA GLY A 39 1.91 -1.44 -7.90
C GLY A 39 0.61 -2.12 -7.47
N TYR A 40 0.51 -2.58 -6.22
CA TYR A 40 -0.72 -3.17 -5.66
C TYR A 40 -1.78 -2.10 -5.40
N LEU A 41 -1.37 -0.94 -4.88
CA LEU A 41 -2.26 0.19 -4.61
C LEU A 41 -2.40 1.06 -5.85
N LYS A 42 -3.61 1.10 -6.41
CA LYS A 42 -3.97 1.80 -7.65
C LYS A 42 -5.17 2.71 -7.45
N GLN A 43 -5.33 3.68 -8.35
CA GLN A 43 -6.59 4.41 -8.49
C GLN A 43 -7.50 3.62 -9.41
N ASN A 44 -8.77 3.42 -9.02
CA ASN A 44 -9.72 2.64 -9.81
C ASN A 44 -9.95 3.23 -11.21
N ASN A 45 -9.77 4.55 -11.37
CA ASN A 45 -9.89 5.22 -12.65
C ASN A 45 -8.86 6.37 -12.72
N LEU A 46 -8.01 6.35 -13.75
CA LEU A 46 -6.93 7.32 -13.96
C LEU A 46 -7.45 8.67 -14.48
N THR A 47 -8.57 8.70 -15.19
CA THR A 47 -9.16 9.92 -15.76
C THR A 47 -10.20 10.57 -14.85
N ALA A 48 -10.84 9.80 -13.97
CA ALA A 48 -11.78 10.30 -12.97
C ALA A 48 -11.64 9.49 -11.66
N PRO A 49 -10.63 9.78 -10.83
CA PRO A 49 -10.35 9.00 -9.63
C PRO A 49 -11.52 9.08 -8.66
N THR A 50 -12.16 7.94 -8.44
CA THR A 50 -13.31 7.81 -7.52
C THR A 50 -12.91 7.20 -6.20
N THR A 51 -11.94 6.28 -6.21
CA THR A 51 -11.52 5.53 -5.03
C THR A 51 -10.13 4.90 -5.23
N LEU A 52 -9.48 4.53 -4.13
CA LEU A 52 -8.27 3.74 -4.12
C LEU A 52 -8.61 2.26 -4.00
N ILE A 53 -7.90 1.44 -4.77
CA ILE A 53 -8.04 -0.01 -4.76
C ILE A 53 -6.69 -0.68 -4.54
N ILE A 54 -6.68 -1.78 -3.80
CA ILE A 54 -5.54 -2.68 -3.69
C ILE A 54 -5.90 -3.94 -4.46
N GLU A 55 -5.09 -4.31 -5.44
CA GLU A 55 -5.30 -5.50 -6.28
C GLU A 55 -4.04 -6.36 -6.29
N ALA A 56 -4.17 -7.63 -5.93
CA ALA A 56 -3.11 -8.63 -5.97
C ALA A 56 -3.63 -9.98 -6.46
N ASN A 57 -2.75 -10.86 -6.94
CA ASN A 57 -3.18 -12.20 -7.40
C ASN A 57 -3.47 -13.13 -6.22
N ASN A 58 -2.77 -12.93 -5.10
CA ASN A 58 -2.91 -13.71 -3.89
C ASN A 58 -2.62 -12.82 -2.66
N MET A 59 -2.86 -13.35 -1.46
CA MET A 59 -2.72 -12.59 -0.22
C MET A 59 -1.27 -12.49 0.24
N GLU A 60 -0.43 -13.41 -0.21
CA GLU A 60 0.99 -13.47 0.14
C GLU A 60 1.76 -12.30 -0.48
N GLU A 61 1.36 -11.87 -1.68
CA GLU A 61 1.84 -10.65 -2.35
C GLU A 61 1.54 -9.38 -1.55
N LEU A 62 0.53 -9.38 -0.68
CA LEU A 62 0.21 -8.24 0.18
C LEU A 62 0.94 -8.32 1.53
N CYS A 63 1.66 -9.40 1.81
CA CYS A 63 2.43 -9.53 3.04
C CYS A 63 3.77 -8.82 2.90
N TYR A 64 4.08 -7.93 3.84
CA TYR A 64 5.37 -7.27 3.96
C TYR A 64 6.06 -7.72 5.25
N ARG A 65 6.81 -8.82 5.19
CA ARG A 65 7.55 -9.29 6.37
C ARG A 65 8.68 -8.30 6.72
N PRO A 66 8.92 -8.01 8.02
CA PRO A 66 8.31 -8.64 9.20
C PRO A 66 6.99 -8.01 9.70
N THR A 67 6.59 -6.85 9.17
CA THR A 67 5.53 -5.99 9.70
C THR A 67 4.11 -6.49 9.41
N VAL A 68 3.86 -6.94 8.18
CA VAL A 68 2.55 -7.39 7.69
C VAL A 68 2.66 -8.85 7.25
N THR A 69 1.90 -9.70 7.92
CA THR A 69 1.85 -11.16 7.76
C THR A 69 0.47 -11.59 7.29
N PHE A 70 0.35 -12.84 6.86
CA PHE A 70 -0.93 -13.41 6.43
C PHE A 70 -2.02 -13.34 7.52
N ALA A 71 -1.63 -13.40 8.79
CA ALA A 71 -2.56 -13.37 9.92
C ALA A 71 -3.14 -11.97 10.20
N ASN A 72 -2.40 -10.90 9.91
CA ASN A 72 -2.79 -9.53 10.27
C ASN A 72 -3.06 -8.62 9.06
N VAL A 73 -2.69 -9.01 7.83
CA VAL A 73 -2.83 -8.17 6.63
C VAL A 73 -4.26 -7.68 6.41
N ARG A 74 -5.29 -8.51 6.65
CA ARG A 74 -6.70 -8.08 6.54
C ARG A 74 -7.04 -7.00 7.56
N ASN A 75 -6.57 -7.16 8.79
CA ASN A 75 -6.85 -6.23 9.88
C ASN A 75 -6.14 -4.90 9.60
N ILE A 76 -4.87 -4.94 9.20
CA ILE A 76 -4.10 -3.74 8.84
C ILE A 76 -4.75 -3.00 7.66
N LEU A 77 -5.19 -3.72 6.63
CA LEU A 77 -5.91 -3.10 5.51
C LEU A 77 -7.26 -2.52 5.95
N SER A 78 -7.96 -3.18 6.86
CA SER A 78 -9.20 -2.68 7.45
C SER A 78 -8.98 -1.42 8.30
N ASP A 79 -7.90 -1.36 9.08
CA ASP A 79 -7.51 -0.19 9.88
C ASP A 79 -7.13 0.99 8.98
N LEU A 80 -6.60 0.69 7.79
CA LEU A 80 -6.37 1.64 6.70
C LEU A 80 -7.67 2.04 5.95
N GLY A 81 -8.82 1.52 6.37
CA GLY A 81 -10.12 1.84 5.77
C GLY A 81 -10.39 1.13 4.43
N PHE A 82 -9.60 0.11 4.10
CA PHE A 82 -9.82 -0.76 2.96
C PHE A 82 -10.70 -1.95 3.34
N THR A 83 -11.71 -2.20 2.51
CA THR A 83 -12.64 -3.32 2.69
C THR A 83 -12.47 -4.33 1.57
N PRO A 84 -12.47 -5.65 1.87
CA PRO A 84 -12.35 -6.67 0.83
C PRO A 84 -13.59 -6.65 -0.07
N ILE A 85 -13.37 -6.79 -1.37
CA ILE A 85 -14.45 -6.91 -2.35
C ILE A 85 -14.32 -8.23 -3.11
N SER A 86 -15.46 -8.84 -3.40
CA SER A 86 -15.52 -10.04 -4.23
C SER A 86 -15.10 -9.71 -5.65
N SER A 87 -13.92 -10.17 -6.07
CA SER A 87 -13.47 -10.02 -7.45
C SER A 87 -13.97 -11.18 -8.30
N MET A 88 -14.38 -10.89 -9.54
CA MET A 88 -14.83 -11.92 -10.49
C MET A 88 -13.67 -12.73 -11.12
N ASN A 89 -12.41 -12.31 -10.93
CA ASN A 89 -11.27 -12.84 -11.70
C ASN A 89 -10.21 -13.56 -10.83
N ASN A 90 -10.61 -14.23 -9.75
CA ASN A 90 -9.69 -14.90 -8.79
C ASN A 90 -8.62 -13.98 -8.18
N LYS A 91 -8.77 -12.66 -8.29
CA LYS A 91 -7.87 -11.69 -7.67
C LYS A 91 -8.37 -11.30 -6.29
N ILE A 92 -7.44 -10.94 -5.43
CA ILE A 92 -7.78 -10.31 -4.16
C ILE A 92 -7.84 -8.81 -4.41
N MET A 93 -8.99 -8.23 -4.06
CA MET A 93 -9.23 -6.82 -4.22
C MET A 93 -9.73 -6.21 -2.91
N PHE A 94 -9.22 -5.03 -2.58
CA PHE A 94 -9.72 -4.19 -1.51
C PHE A 94 -10.03 -2.80 -2.04
N ILE A 95 -11.11 -2.20 -1.55
CA ILE A 95 -11.54 -0.85 -1.92
C ILE A 95 -11.50 0.07 -0.70
N LEU A 96 -11.05 1.31 -0.91
CA LEU A 96 -11.07 2.33 0.14
C LEU A 96 -12.49 2.85 0.33
N ASN A 97 -13.10 2.45 1.45
CA ASN A 97 -14.45 2.89 1.85
C ASN A 97 -14.45 3.70 3.16
N GLY A 98 -13.40 3.58 3.99
CA GLY A 98 -13.31 4.30 5.26
C GLY A 98 -13.21 5.83 5.10
N TYR A 99 -12.83 6.33 3.92
CA TYR A 99 -12.61 7.75 3.67
C TYR A 99 -13.28 8.22 2.36
N PRO A 100 -14.59 8.53 2.37
CA PRO A 100 -15.36 8.82 1.16
C PRO A 100 -14.92 10.09 0.41
N ARG A 101 -14.13 10.96 1.06
CA ARG A 101 -13.56 12.18 0.43
C ARG A 101 -12.18 11.95 -0.17
N VAL A 102 -11.55 10.80 0.09
CA VAL A 102 -10.21 10.50 -0.38
C VAL A 102 -10.28 9.75 -1.70
N ARG A 103 -9.81 10.40 -2.76
CA ARG A 103 -9.86 9.89 -4.13
C ARG A 103 -8.48 9.65 -4.73
N THR A 104 -7.45 10.26 -4.16
CA THR A 104 -6.07 10.20 -4.65
C THR A 104 -5.14 9.63 -3.59
N LEU A 105 -4.00 9.08 -4.05
CA LEU A 105 -2.92 8.65 -3.16
C LEU A 105 -2.39 9.81 -2.31
N GLU A 106 -2.35 11.01 -2.88
CA GLU A 106 -1.89 12.21 -2.20
C GLU A 106 -2.86 12.63 -1.09
N ASP A 107 -4.18 12.62 -1.37
CA ASP A 107 -5.21 12.87 -0.38
C ASP A 107 -5.17 11.83 0.74
N TYR A 108 -4.94 10.56 0.40
CA TYR A 108 -4.84 9.49 1.38
C TYR A 108 -3.64 9.70 2.30
N LYS A 109 -2.47 10.03 1.72
CA LYS A 109 -1.27 10.33 2.51
C LYS A 109 -1.46 11.56 3.41
N ARG A 110 -2.11 12.63 2.92
CA ARG A 110 -2.33 13.85 3.72
C ARG A 110 -3.39 13.67 4.80
N GLN A 111 -4.54 13.09 4.47
CA GLN A 111 -5.70 13.07 5.36
C GLN A 111 -5.69 11.87 6.31
N VAL A 112 -5.21 10.72 5.84
CA VAL A 112 -5.21 9.49 6.62
C VAL A 112 -3.88 9.31 7.32
N LEU A 113 -2.75 9.34 6.60
CA LEU A 113 -1.45 9.14 7.24
C LEU A 113 -0.89 10.40 7.91
N GLY A 114 -1.21 11.59 7.39
CA GLY A 114 -0.78 12.86 7.99
C GLY A 114 -1.32 13.04 9.41
N ARG A 115 -2.57 12.59 9.66
CA ARG A 115 -3.16 12.59 11.01
C ARG A 115 -2.48 11.63 11.99
N TRP A 116 -1.90 10.54 11.50
CA TRP A 116 -1.14 9.60 12.33
C TRP A 116 0.27 10.09 12.65
N ALA A 117 0.76 11.10 11.93
CA ALA A 117 2.03 11.76 12.22
C ALA A 117 1.88 12.93 13.22
N GLU A 118 0.65 13.30 13.57
CA GLU A 118 0.35 14.34 14.58
C GLU A 118 0.19 13.77 16.01
N TYR A 119 0.25 12.44 16.17
CA TYR A 119 0.26 11.72 17.45
C TYR A 119 1.63 11.09 17.70
#